data_AF-A0A4R8M9X8-F1
#
_entry.id   AF-A0A4R8M9X8-F1
#
_cell.length_a   1.000
_cell.length_b   1.000
_cell.length_c   1.000
_cell.angle_alpha   90.00
_cell.angle_beta   90.00
_cell.angle_gamma   90.00
#
_symmetry.space_group_name_H-M   'P 1'
#
loop_
_entity.id
_entity.type
_entity.pdbx_description
1 polymer ?
#
loop_
_entity_poly.entity_id
_entity_poly.type
_entity_poly.pdbx_seq_one_letter_code
_entity_poly.pdbx_strand_id
1 'polypeptide(L)'
;MTAKLVHIGFGNMIVGERIVAIIHPTSAPIKRLKEEAKEQGRLIDATQGRKTRAILITDSNHVVLSAIQPETIVNRFEEDIEDESLGQG
;
A
#
# COMPACT_ATOMS: atom_id res chain seq x y z
N MET A 1 21.63 -0.45 -1.56
CA MET A 1 20.48 -0.45 -0.64
C MET A 1 19.49 -1.46 -1.17
N THR A 2 19.10 -2.43 -0.35
CA THR A 2 18.07 -3.41 -0.69
C THR A 2 16.72 -2.75 -0.36
N ALA A 3 15.81 -2.67 -1.32
CA ALA A 3 14.50 -2.03 -1.08
C ALA A 3 13.64 -2.92 -0.17
N LYS A 4 13.00 -2.34 0.85
CA LYS A 4 12.15 -3.10 1.77
C LYS A 4 10.79 -3.40 1.16
N LEU A 5 10.29 -4.60 1.44
CA LEU A 5 9.01 -5.08 0.95
C LEU A 5 8.00 -5.19 2.10
N VAL A 6 6.90 -4.47 1.99
CA VAL A 6 5.83 -4.43 2.98
C VAL A 6 4.68 -5.32 2.52
N HIS A 7 4.21 -6.20 3.39
CA HIS A 7 3.11 -7.12 3.08
C HIS A 7 1.74 -6.42 3.03
N ILE A 8 1.14 -6.40 1.84
CA ILE A 8 -0.18 -5.78 1.59
C ILE A 8 -1.31 -6.79 1.39
N GLY A 9 -1.05 -8.07 1.67
CA GLY A 9 -2.05 -9.16 1.74
C GLY A 9 -1.92 -10.21 0.64
N PHE A 10 -2.28 -11.45 0.95
CA PHE A 10 -2.30 -12.61 0.01
C PHE A 10 -1.00 -12.84 -0.76
N GLY A 11 0.14 -12.76 -0.09
CA GLY A 11 1.44 -12.91 -0.75
C GLY A 11 1.89 -11.68 -1.55
N ASN A 12 1.06 -10.64 -1.67
CA ASN A 12 1.44 -9.40 -2.33
C ASN A 12 2.26 -8.52 -1.40
N MET A 13 3.27 -7.89 -1.99
CA MET A 13 4.20 -6.97 -1.33
C MET A 13 4.36 -5.71 -2.16
N ILE A 14 4.74 -4.62 -1.51
CA ILE A 14 5.05 -3.35 -2.14
C ILE A 14 6.36 -2.80 -1.59
N VAL A 15 7.10 -2.04 -2.40
CA VAL A 15 8.29 -1.34 -1.92
C VAL A 15 7.87 -0.25 -0.94
N GLY A 16 8.27 -0.40 0.33
CA GLY A 16 7.82 0.47 1.41
C GLY A 16 8.21 1.93 1.17
N GLU A 17 9.45 2.17 0.78
CA GLU A 17 10.02 3.51 0.56
C GLU A 17 9.36 4.28 -0.60
N ARG A 18 8.56 3.59 -1.41
CA ARG A 18 7.80 4.18 -2.52
C ARG A 18 6.40 4.62 -2.11
N ILE A 19 5.92 4.25 -0.91
CA ILE A 19 4.58 4.62 -0.43
C ILE A 19 4.57 6.07 0.04
N VAL A 20 3.73 6.89 -0.57
CA VAL A 20 3.51 8.30 -0.18
C VAL A 20 2.32 8.42 0.77
N ALA A 21 1.30 7.57 0.62
CA ALA A 21 0.13 7.58 1.48
C ALA A 21 -0.56 6.22 1.57
N ILE A 22 -1.15 5.93 2.74
CA ILE A 22 -2.05 4.80 2.99
C ILE A 22 -3.37 5.37 3.49
N ILE A 23 -4.47 5.10 2.78
CA ILE A 23 -5.77 5.75 3.03
C ILE A 23 -6.94 4.78 2.96
N HIS A 24 -8.06 5.17 3.58
CA HIS A 24 -9.32 4.43 3.54
C HIS A 24 -10.09 4.65 2.20
N PRO A 25 -10.72 3.60 1.61
CA PRO A 25 -11.33 3.65 0.29
C PRO A 25 -12.78 4.20 0.25
N THR A 26 -13.25 4.87 1.31
CA THR A 26 -14.69 5.09 1.54
C THR A 26 -15.24 6.37 0.92
N SER A 27 -14.43 7.42 0.78
CA SER A 27 -14.90 8.74 0.36
C SER A 27 -15.08 8.84 -1.16
N ALA A 28 -15.97 9.76 -1.61
CA ALA A 28 -16.22 9.98 -3.03
C ALA A 28 -14.96 10.40 -3.83
N PRO A 29 -14.08 11.30 -3.33
CA PRO A 29 -12.82 11.62 -4.02
C PRO A 29 -11.92 10.41 -4.23
N ILE A 30 -11.87 9.48 -3.26
CA ILE A 30 -11.01 8.29 -3.36
C ILE A 30 -11.56 7.25 -4.33
N LYS A 31 -12.89 7.14 -4.45
CA LYS A 31 -13.50 6.34 -5.51
C LYS A 31 -13.12 6.85 -6.90
N ARG A 32 -13.15 8.18 -7.10
CA ARG A 32 -12.72 8.82 -8.35
C ARG A 32 -11.23 8.59 -8.63
N LEU A 33 -10.37 8.74 -7.63
CA LEU A 33 -8.93 8.45 -7.75
C LEU A 33 -8.67 7.01 -8.25
N LYS A 34 -9.40 6.04 -7.70
CA LYS A 34 -9.30 4.64 -8.14
C LYS A 34 -9.74 4.45 -9.59
N GLU A 35 -10.85 5.07 -9.99
CA GLU A 35 -11.37 5.01 -11.36
C GLU A 35 -10.39 5.65 -12.34
N GLU A 36 -9.89 6.84 -12.04
CA GLU A 36 -8.86 7.54 -12.83
C GLU A 36 -7.59 6.68 -12.99
N ALA A 37 -7.08 6.11 -11.90
CA ALA A 37 -5.90 5.26 -11.96
C ALA A 37 -6.14 4.01 -12.83
N LYS A 38 -7.37 3.47 -12.83
CA LYS A 38 -7.74 2.34 -13.68
C LYS A 38 -7.73 2.74 -15.16
N GLU A 39 -8.37 3.87 -15.49
CA GLU A 39 -8.43 4.40 -16.86
C GLU A 39 -7.05 4.71 -17.42
N GLN A 40 -6.14 5.23 -16.57
CA GLN A 40 -4.76 5.54 -16.94
C GLN A 40 -3.81 4.32 -16.90
N GLY A 41 -4.30 3.12 -16.57
CA GLY A 41 -3.46 1.91 -16.49
C GLY A 41 -2.47 1.88 -15.33
N ARG A 42 -2.70 2.67 -14.27
CA ARG A 42 -1.83 2.79 -13.07
C ARG A 42 -2.44 2.14 -11.81
N LEU A 43 -3.58 1.48 -11.94
CA LEU A 43 -4.22 0.74 -10.85
C LEU A 43 -3.64 -0.67 -10.73
N ILE A 44 -3.21 -1.05 -9.53
CA ILE A 44 -2.77 -2.39 -9.18
C ILE A 44 -3.76 -2.98 -8.17
N ASP A 45 -4.39 -4.11 -8.49
CA ASP A 45 -5.33 -4.78 -7.59
C ASP A 45 -4.66 -5.94 -6.85
N ALA A 46 -4.36 -5.74 -5.55
CA ALA A 46 -3.81 -6.76 -4.66
C ALA A 46 -4.87 -7.35 -3.71
N THR A 47 -6.17 -7.20 -4.01
CA THR A 47 -7.26 -7.62 -3.12
C THR A 47 -7.62 -9.10 -3.23
N GLN A 48 -7.21 -9.77 -4.31
CA GLN A 48 -7.61 -11.17 -4.62
C GLN A 48 -9.14 -11.36 -4.59
N GLY A 49 -9.88 -10.40 -5.16
CA GLY A 49 -11.35 -10.44 -5.24
C GLY A 49 -12.07 -10.10 -3.93
N ARG A 50 -11.34 -9.72 -2.89
CA ARG A 50 -11.94 -9.30 -1.61
C ARG A 50 -12.26 -7.81 -1.59
N LYS A 51 -13.05 -7.40 -0.60
CA LYS A 51 -13.37 -6.00 -0.37
C LYS A 51 -12.08 -5.18 -0.19
N THR A 52 -11.91 -4.13 -0.98
CA THR A 52 -10.87 -3.12 -0.76
C THR A 52 -11.05 -2.49 0.61
N ARG A 53 -10.02 -2.58 1.46
CA ARG A 53 -9.98 -1.99 2.81
C ARG A 53 -8.97 -0.86 2.92
N ALA A 54 -7.95 -0.85 2.07
CA ALA A 54 -6.96 0.22 1.99
C ALA A 54 -6.62 0.54 0.53
N ILE A 55 -6.18 1.77 0.31
CA ILE A 55 -5.55 2.22 -0.92
C ILE A 55 -4.18 2.79 -0.57
N LEU A 56 -3.16 2.32 -1.26
CA LEU A 56 -1.80 2.85 -1.16
C LEU A 56 -1.50 3.68 -2.41
N ILE A 57 -0.87 4.82 -2.21
CA ILE A 57 -0.43 5.72 -3.29
C ILE A 57 1.09 5.73 -3.27
N THR A 58 1.69 5.54 -4.44
CA THR A 58 3.15 5.55 -4.60
C THR A 58 3.68 6.85 -5.20
N ASP A 59 4.98 7.09 -5.07
CA ASP A 59 5.70 8.22 -5.69
C ASP A 59 5.62 8.21 -7.24
N SER A 60 5.48 7.03 -7.84
CA SER A 60 5.19 6.83 -9.26
C SER A 60 3.71 7.04 -9.63
N ASN A 61 2.92 7.56 -8.69
CA ASN A 61 1.49 7.81 -8.75
C ASN A 61 0.63 6.51 -8.81
N HIS A 62 1.21 5.31 -8.95
CA HIS A 62 0.42 4.06 -8.94
C HIS A 62 -0.48 3.97 -7.69
N VAL A 63 -1.70 3.48 -7.92
CA VAL A 63 -2.72 3.29 -6.89
C VAL A 63 -2.87 1.79 -6.66
N VAL A 64 -2.56 1.34 -5.45
CA VAL A 64 -2.57 -0.09 -5.10
C VAL A 64 -3.72 -0.37 -4.15
N LEU A 65 -4.60 -1.30 -4.55
CA LEU A 65 -5.74 -1.72 -3.74
C LEU A 65 -5.32 -2.87 -2.84
N SER A 66 -5.65 -2.79 -1.54
CA SER A 66 -5.41 -3.87 -0.59
C SER A 66 -6.69 -4.25 0.14
N ALA A 67 -6.84 -5.53 0.46
CA ALA A 67 -7.90 -6.03 1.34
C ALA A 67 -7.47 -6.04 2.83
N ILE A 68 -6.29 -5.53 3.15
CA ILE A 68 -5.79 -5.36 4.52
C ILE A 68 -6.17 -3.96 5.01
N GLN A 69 -6.40 -3.81 6.31
CA GLN A 69 -6.71 -2.52 6.91
C GLN A 69 -5.50 -1.58 6.88
N PRO A 70 -5.69 -0.27 6.65
CA PRO A 70 -4.60 0.71 6.68
C PRO A 70 -3.71 0.59 7.91
N GLU A 71 -4.33 0.46 9.09
CA GLU A 71 -3.64 0.38 10.37
C GLU A 71 -2.73 -0.84 10.46
N THR A 72 -3.17 -1.99 9.92
CA THR A 72 -2.34 -3.21 9.85
C THR A 72 -1.16 -3.06 8.89
N ILE A 73 -1.32 -2.28 7.82
CA ILE A 73 -0.23 -2.02 6.88
C ILE A 73 0.79 -1.06 7.51
N VAL A 74 0.32 -0.03 8.22
CA VAL A 74 1.18 0.90 8.97
C VAL A 74 1.98 0.16 10.02
N ASN A 75 1.36 -0.70 10.84
CA ASN A 75 2.10 -1.46 11.84
C ASN A 75 3.22 -2.32 11.23
N ARG A 76 2.96 -2.99 10.10
CA ARG A 76 4.02 -3.76 9.40
C ARG A 76 5.13 -2.85 8.88
N PHE A 77 4.75 -1.69 8.35
CA PHE A 77 5.69 -0.69 7.87
C PHE A 77 6.60 -0.17 8.99
N GLU A 78 6.05 0.04 10.20
CA GLU A 78 6.77 0.52 11.38
C GLU A 78 7.62 -0.57 12.05
N GLU A 79 7.09 -1.78 12.21
CA GLU A 79 7.84 -2.96 12.71
C GLU A 79 9.11 -3.18 11.87
N ASP A 80 8.99 -3.09 10.54
CA ASP A 80 10.13 -3.22 9.62
C ASP A 80 11.16 -2.07 9.77
N ILE A 81 10.77 -0.88 10.24
CA ILE A 81 11.69 0.24 10.51
C ILE A 81 12.45 0.01 11.81
N GLU A 82 11.77 -0.47 12.85
CA GLU A 82 12.38 -0.72 14.16
C GLU A 82 13.47 -1.81 14.09
N ASP A 83 13.25 -2.88 13.34
CA ASP A 83 14.23 -3.97 13.16
C ASP A 83 15.57 -3.48 12.55
N GLU A 84 15.55 -2.50 11.65
CA GLU A 84 16.79 -1.92 11.09
C GLU A 84 17.55 -1.02 12.06
N SER A 85 16.84 -0.41 13.02
CA SER A 85 17.45 0.44 14.04
C SER A 85 18.18 -0.37 15.11
N LEU A 86 17.75 -1.61 15.35
CA LEU A 86 18.34 -2.53 16.33
C LEU A 86 19.49 -3.37 15.75
N GLY A 87 19.54 -3.55 14.43
CA GLY A 87 20.58 -4.30 13.71
C GLY A 87 21.86 -3.54 13.40
N GLN A 88 21.99 -2.27 13.83
CA GLN A 88 23.22 -1.46 13.66
C GLN A 88 24.05 -1.31 14.95
N GLY A 89 23.80 -2.15 15.96
CA GLY A 89 24.60 -2.27 17.19
C GLY A 89 25.72 -3.29 17.08
#